data_AF-A0A1V9GK95-F1
#
_entry.id   AF-A0A1V9GK95-F1
#
_cell.length_a   1.000
_cell.length_b   1.000
_cell.length_c   1.000
_cell.angle_alpha   90.00
_cell.angle_beta   90.00
_cell.angle_gamma   90.00
#
_symmetry.space_group_name_H-M   'P 1'
#
loop_
_entity.id
_entity.type
_entity.pdbx_description
1 polymer ?
#
loop_
_entity_poly.entity_id
_entity_poly.type
_entity_poly.pdbx_seq_one_letter_code
_entity_poly.pdbx_strand_id
1 'polypeptide(L)'
;MTRATCRPGSTEPPGRALTLEELSLRETLFLAALLRAQDLRVQVAPTRQSTLTVLDVLRGQALIQVPWPADRWPIRPDAEVTPLEDIQWAFAWASYEREHLLPALEDRLIELSAEQDLAAQRHAIWSELALWEAEQFLEQQLRKHHFDPAWARDLSFIFRVALPGLPIARWRYCCWAAVRQGASVALRQSAPDVSGVREAIFAELQKRLHYVTHGANQLGVFTPFQPLPSSALAQLFVTHVIPMVWDYWTADRSVSLS
;
A
#
# COMPACT_ATOMS: atom_id res chain seq x y z
N MET A 1 -18.30 55.59 -29.89
CA MET A 1 -17.54 54.59 -30.66
C MET A 1 -16.52 53.96 -29.72
N THR A 2 -16.87 52.84 -29.10
CA THR A 2 -15.94 52.11 -28.22
C THR A 2 -16.12 50.63 -28.57
N ARG A 3 -15.15 50.08 -29.30
CA ARG A 3 -15.17 48.68 -29.76
C ARG A 3 -14.91 47.76 -28.57
N ALA A 4 -15.86 46.87 -28.32
CA ALA A 4 -15.68 45.70 -27.48
C ALA A 4 -14.69 44.73 -28.17
N THR A 5 -13.60 44.42 -27.50
CA THR A 5 -12.69 43.34 -27.88
C THR A 5 -13.19 42.04 -27.27
N CYS A 6 -13.88 41.21 -28.06
CA CYS A 6 -14.10 39.81 -27.74
C CYS A 6 -12.75 39.10 -27.70
N ARG A 7 -12.38 38.50 -26.57
CA ARG A 7 -11.34 37.47 -26.52
C ARG A 7 -11.98 36.16 -27.02
N PRO A 8 -11.39 35.46 -28.01
CA PRO A 8 -11.84 34.14 -28.38
C PRO A 8 -11.56 33.18 -27.21
N GLY A 9 -12.61 32.46 -26.80
CA GLY A 9 -12.49 31.38 -25.84
C GLY A 9 -11.54 30.32 -26.38
N SER A 10 -10.50 30.04 -25.62
CA SER A 10 -9.69 28.84 -25.77
C SER A 10 -10.54 27.65 -25.33
N THR A 11 -11.32 27.10 -26.25
CA THR A 11 -11.74 25.70 -26.16
C THR A 11 -10.49 24.85 -26.38
N GLU A 12 -9.82 24.46 -25.30
CA GLU A 12 -9.03 23.23 -25.33
C GLU A 12 -9.94 22.12 -25.85
N PRO A 13 -9.49 21.30 -26.80
CA PRO A 13 -10.25 20.12 -27.18
C PRO A 13 -10.45 19.28 -25.91
N PRO A 14 -11.63 18.68 -25.69
CA PRO A 14 -11.79 17.73 -24.59
C PRO A 14 -10.66 16.71 -24.72
N GLY A 15 -9.79 16.66 -23.71
CA GLY A 15 -8.73 15.66 -23.63
C GLY A 15 -9.36 14.29 -23.90
N ARG A 16 -8.71 13.48 -24.75
CA ARG A 16 -9.17 12.13 -25.08
C ARG A 16 -9.57 11.42 -23.78
N ALA A 17 -10.81 10.95 -23.72
CA ALA A 17 -11.29 10.24 -22.55
C ALA A 17 -10.53 8.93 -22.40
N LEU A 18 -9.92 8.73 -21.24
CA LEU A 18 -9.16 7.53 -20.91
C LEU A 18 -10.09 6.31 -20.95
N THR A 19 -9.70 5.24 -21.62
CA THR A 19 -10.44 3.97 -21.64
C THR A 19 -9.84 2.95 -20.68
N LEU A 20 -10.60 1.91 -20.34
CA LEU A 20 -10.16 0.83 -19.45
C LEU A 20 -8.91 0.11 -19.96
N GLU A 21 -8.78 -0.04 -21.27
CA GLU A 21 -7.65 -0.69 -21.92
C GLU A 21 -6.36 0.14 -21.81
N GLU A 22 -6.49 1.47 -21.63
CA GLU A 22 -5.37 2.39 -21.48
C GLU A 22 -4.82 2.43 -20.05
N LEU A 23 -5.51 1.83 -19.07
CA LEU A 23 -5.01 1.73 -17.70
C LEU A 23 -3.84 0.76 -17.61
N SER A 24 -2.78 1.18 -16.94
CA SER A 24 -1.70 0.27 -16.55
C SER A 24 -2.18 -0.75 -15.52
N LEU A 25 -1.37 -1.80 -15.31
CA LEU A 25 -1.59 -2.78 -14.23
C LEU A 25 -1.76 -2.10 -12.88
N ARG A 26 -0.92 -1.09 -12.58
CA ARG A 26 -0.96 -0.38 -11.31
C ARG A 26 -2.27 0.39 -11.14
N GLU A 27 -2.69 1.15 -12.14
CA GLU A 27 -3.90 1.97 -12.07
C GLU A 27 -5.16 1.11 -12.00
N THR A 28 -5.22 0.06 -12.82
CA THR A 28 -6.30 -0.94 -12.79
C THR A 28 -6.41 -1.55 -11.39
N LEU A 29 -5.28 -1.99 -10.82
CA LEU A 29 -5.24 -2.63 -9.51
C LEU A 29 -5.65 -1.66 -8.39
N PHE A 30 -5.19 -0.41 -8.46
CA PHE A 30 -5.47 0.61 -7.45
C PHE A 30 -6.93 1.04 -7.46
N LEU A 31 -7.53 1.20 -8.64
CA LEU A 31 -8.94 1.55 -8.76
C LEU A 31 -9.82 0.39 -8.28
N ALA A 32 -9.50 -0.85 -8.70
CA ALA A 32 -10.18 -2.04 -8.22
C ALA A 32 -10.10 -2.16 -6.69
N ALA A 33 -8.93 -1.89 -6.11
CA ALA A 33 -8.74 -1.92 -4.66
C ALA A 33 -9.60 -0.89 -3.92
N LEU A 34 -9.70 0.33 -4.45
CA LEU A 34 -10.54 1.38 -3.87
C LEU A 34 -12.02 0.99 -3.87
N LEU A 35 -12.53 0.50 -5.02
CA LEU A 35 -13.92 0.09 -5.15
C LEU A 35 -14.24 -1.13 -4.29
N ARG A 36 -13.37 -2.16 -4.33
CA ARG A 36 -13.55 -3.37 -3.53
C ARG A 36 -13.46 -3.12 -2.03
N ALA A 37 -12.58 -2.21 -1.61
CA ALA A 37 -12.51 -1.81 -0.21
C ALA A 37 -13.82 -1.18 0.25
N GLN A 38 -14.44 -0.35 -0.59
CA GLN A 38 -15.72 0.28 -0.30
C GLN A 38 -16.84 -0.76 -0.13
N ASP A 39 -16.92 -1.74 -1.04
CA ASP A 39 -17.95 -2.78 -1.03
C ASP A 39 -17.80 -3.73 0.16
N LEU A 40 -16.56 -4.17 0.44
CA LEU A 40 -16.27 -5.12 1.51
C LEU A 40 -16.03 -4.47 2.88
N ARG A 41 -16.01 -3.12 2.94
CA ARG A 41 -15.73 -2.35 4.15
C ARG A 41 -14.39 -2.70 4.81
N VAL A 42 -13.35 -2.90 3.99
CA VAL A 42 -11.97 -3.22 4.43
C VAL A 42 -11.01 -2.07 4.14
N GLN A 43 -9.73 -2.24 4.50
CA GLN A 43 -8.67 -1.27 4.19
C GLN A 43 -8.41 -1.24 2.68
N VAL A 44 -8.15 -0.06 2.12
CA VAL A 44 -7.75 0.05 0.71
C VAL A 44 -6.38 -0.57 0.50
N ALA A 45 -5.41 -0.14 1.30
CA ALA A 45 -4.03 -0.64 1.30
C ALA A 45 -3.55 -0.92 2.75
N PRO A 46 -2.43 -1.63 2.96
CA PRO A 46 -2.05 -2.09 4.30
C PRO A 46 -1.86 -0.97 5.35
N THR A 47 -1.47 0.24 4.93
CA THR A 47 -1.32 1.40 5.82
C THR A 47 -2.14 2.59 5.31
N ARG A 48 -2.44 3.54 6.21
CA ARG A 48 -3.07 4.81 5.81
C ARG A 48 -2.21 5.57 4.80
N GLN A 49 -0.88 5.51 4.93
CA GLN A 49 0.03 6.19 4.02
C GLN A 49 0.02 5.56 2.63
N SER A 50 0.01 4.22 2.53
CA SER A 50 -0.11 3.57 1.23
C SER A 50 -1.47 3.80 0.58
N THR A 51 -2.54 3.95 1.38
CA THR A 51 -3.84 4.40 0.87
C THR A 51 -3.77 5.80 0.26
N LEU A 52 -3.07 6.74 0.89
CA LEU A 52 -2.84 8.07 0.30
C LEU A 52 -2.08 7.95 -1.03
N THR A 53 -1.04 7.12 -1.11
CA THR A 53 -0.31 6.85 -2.36
C THR A 53 -1.22 6.30 -3.45
N VAL A 54 -2.09 5.34 -3.13
CA VAL A 54 -3.07 4.77 -4.06
C VAL A 54 -3.97 5.87 -4.62
N LEU A 55 -4.56 6.67 -3.75
CA LEU A 55 -5.49 7.72 -4.17
C LEU A 55 -4.79 8.84 -4.95
N ASP A 56 -3.53 9.16 -4.64
CA ASP A 56 -2.76 10.16 -5.39
C ASP A 56 -2.46 9.70 -6.82
N VAL A 57 -2.17 8.41 -7.03
CA VAL A 57 -2.00 7.84 -8.37
C VAL A 57 -3.31 7.92 -9.17
N LEU A 58 -4.43 7.52 -8.56
CA LEU A 58 -5.75 7.56 -9.20
C LEU A 58 -6.19 9.01 -9.52
N ARG A 59 -5.89 9.95 -8.63
CA ARG A 59 -6.07 11.39 -8.88
C ARG A 59 -5.24 11.88 -10.05
N GLY A 60 -3.98 11.45 -10.13
CA GLY A 60 -3.07 11.80 -11.22
C GLY A 60 -3.62 11.43 -12.61
N GLN A 61 -4.38 10.34 -12.68
CA GLN A 61 -5.07 9.88 -13.90
C GLN A 61 -6.50 10.42 -14.06
N ALA A 62 -6.92 11.36 -13.21
CA ALA A 62 -8.27 11.92 -13.19
C ALA A 62 -9.40 10.86 -13.06
N LEU A 63 -9.09 9.68 -12.51
CA LEU A 63 -10.07 8.62 -12.25
C LEU A 63 -10.95 8.95 -11.04
N ILE A 64 -10.35 9.63 -10.07
CA ILE A 64 -11.02 10.13 -8.88
C ILE A 64 -10.64 11.60 -8.63
N GLN A 65 -11.43 12.23 -7.79
CA GLN A 65 -11.13 13.49 -7.12
C GLN A 65 -11.08 13.26 -5.62
N VAL A 66 -10.47 14.22 -4.93
CA VAL A 66 -9.93 14.07 -3.57
C VAL A 66 -9.64 15.47 -3.01
N PRO A 67 -9.77 15.71 -1.70
CA PRO A 67 -9.85 17.05 -1.14
C PRO A 67 -8.50 17.77 -0.93
N TRP A 68 -7.38 17.18 -1.34
CA TRP A 68 -6.05 17.74 -1.06
C TRP A 68 -5.90 19.22 -1.48
N PRO A 69 -5.16 20.02 -0.69
CA PRO A 69 -4.45 19.66 0.54
C PRO A 69 -5.33 19.60 1.79
N ALA A 70 -6.64 19.84 1.69
CA ALA A 70 -7.55 19.71 2.82
C ALA A 70 -7.83 18.24 3.14
N ASP A 71 -8.21 17.95 4.38
CA ASP A 71 -8.55 16.59 4.81
C ASP A 71 -9.93 16.14 4.31
N ARG A 72 -10.84 17.11 4.07
CA ARG A 72 -12.24 16.88 3.67
C ARG A 72 -12.79 18.04 2.85
N TRP A 73 -13.73 17.75 1.95
CA TRP A 73 -14.56 18.78 1.33
C TRP A 73 -15.64 19.25 2.32
N PRO A 74 -15.89 20.57 2.41
CA PRO A 74 -17.00 21.09 3.21
C PRO A 74 -18.36 20.62 2.69
N ILE A 75 -18.54 20.61 1.35
CA ILE A 75 -19.78 20.23 0.69
C ILE A 75 -19.41 19.47 -0.59
N ARG A 76 -19.59 18.15 -0.57
CA ARG A 76 -19.51 17.29 -1.74
C ARG A 76 -20.42 16.06 -1.58
N PRO A 77 -21.68 16.12 -2.06
CA PRO A 77 -22.67 15.07 -1.79
C PRO A 77 -22.35 13.70 -2.40
N ASP A 78 -21.60 13.70 -3.50
CA ASP A 78 -21.10 12.52 -4.22
C ASP A 78 -19.81 11.96 -3.61
N ALA A 79 -19.26 12.59 -2.57
CA ALA A 79 -18.05 12.11 -1.93
C ALA A 79 -18.32 10.86 -1.09
N GLU A 80 -17.38 9.94 -1.18
CA GLU A 80 -17.29 8.75 -0.37
C GLU A 80 -16.12 8.84 0.60
N VAL A 81 -16.10 7.92 1.55
CA VAL A 81 -15.08 7.85 2.59
C VAL A 81 -14.54 6.43 2.63
N THR A 82 -13.21 6.29 2.55
CA THR A 82 -12.59 4.97 2.68
C THR A 82 -12.91 4.37 4.05
N PRO A 83 -13.31 3.09 4.15
CA PRO A 83 -13.99 2.57 5.34
C PRO A 83 -13.18 2.59 6.64
N LEU A 84 -11.86 2.40 6.56
CA LEU A 84 -11.00 2.25 7.74
C LEU A 84 -9.94 3.35 7.87
N GLU A 85 -9.60 4.05 6.79
CA GLU A 85 -8.64 5.17 6.80
C GLU A 85 -9.32 6.53 6.93
N ASP A 86 -10.64 6.59 6.73
CA ASP A 86 -11.49 7.77 6.89
C ASP A 86 -11.06 8.94 5.98
N ILE A 87 -10.69 8.63 4.73
CA ILE A 87 -10.24 9.58 3.72
C ILE A 87 -11.36 9.82 2.70
N GLN A 88 -11.67 11.09 2.42
CA GLN A 88 -12.66 11.44 1.41
C GLN A 88 -12.12 11.34 -0.01
N TRP A 89 -12.96 10.84 -0.92
CA TRP A 89 -12.71 10.77 -2.35
C TRP A 89 -14.03 10.84 -3.11
N ALA A 90 -13.99 11.07 -4.41
CA ALA A 90 -15.17 11.09 -5.27
C ALA A 90 -14.80 10.52 -6.63
N PHE A 91 -15.68 9.71 -7.19
CA PHE A 91 -15.47 9.16 -8.53
C PHE A 91 -15.54 10.26 -9.58
N ALA A 92 -14.61 10.25 -10.54
CA ALA A 92 -14.49 11.33 -11.53
C ALA A 92 -14.41 10.84 -12.99
N TRP A 93 -14.33 9.52 -13.21
CA TRP A 93 -14.13 8.96 -14.53
C TRP A 93 -15.45 8.93 -15.33
N ALA A 94 -15.69 9.98 -16.10
CA ALA A 94 -16.98 10.21 -16.79
C ALA A 94 -17.36 9.13 -17.82
N SER A 95 -16.40 8.36 -18.33
CA SER A 95 -16.64 7.33 -19.35
C SER A 95 -17.24 6.04 -18.81
N TYR A 96 -17.26 5.86 -17.48
CA TYR A 96 -17.70 4.63 -16.84
C TYR A 96 -18.66 4.92 -15.70
N GLU A 97 -19.62 4.03 -15.50
CA GLU A 97 -20.46 4.04 -14.32
C GLU A 97 -19.78 3.27 -13.20
N ARG A 98 -19.64 3.93 -12.04
CA ARG A 98 -18.92 3.38 -10.89
C ARG A 98 -19.48 2.02 -10.44
N GLU A 99 -20.80 1.87 -10.40
CA GLU A 99 -21.51 0.70 -9.84
C GLU A 99 -21.19 -0.62 -10.55
N HIS A 100 -20.75 -0.56 -11.81
CA HIS A 100 -20.50 -1.73 -12.64
C HIS A 100 -19.02 -1.91 -13.01
N LEU A 101 -18.15 -1.05 -12.47
CA LEU A 101 -16.76 -0.98 -12.91
C LEU A 101 -15.86 -2.06 -12.27
N LEU A 102 -16.16 -2.49 -11.04
CA LEU A 102 -15.29 -3.43 -10.32
C LEU A 102 -15.11 -4.78 -11.07
N PRO A 103 -16.17 -5.47 -11.55
CA PRO A 103 -15.99 -6.71 -12.31
C PRO A 103 -15.13 -6.53 -13.56
N ALA A 104 -15.33 -5.43 -14.31
CA ALA A 104 -14.55 -5.13 -15.50
C ALA A 104 -13.06 -4.88 -15.20
N LEU A 105 -12.76 -4.23 -14.06
CA LEU A 105 -11.38 -4.06 -13.60
C LEU A 105 -10.75 -5.39 -13.18
N GLU A 106 -11.50 -6.26 -12.50
CA GLU A 106 -11.02 -7.60 -12.10
C GLU A 106 -10.71 -8.47 -13.32
N ASP A 107 -11.58 -8.45 -14.34
CA ASP A 107 -11.32 -9.12 -15.63
C ASP A 107 -10.07 -8.56 -16.31
N ARG A 108 -9.93 -7.23 -16.33
CA ARG A 108 -8.74 -6.57 -16.90
C ARG A 108 -7.45 -6.92 -16.15
N LEU A 109 -7.50 -7.10 -14.82
CA LEU A 109 -6.35 -7.55 -14.04
C LEU A 109 -5.90 -8.96 -14.41
N ILE A 110 -6.84 -9.85 -14.74
CA ILE A 110 -6.54 -11.21 -15.18
C ILE A 110 -5.88 -11.20 -16.57
N GLU A 111 -6.31 -10.31 -17.46
CA GLU A 111 -5.65 -10.13 -18.76
C GLU A 111 -4.22 -9.61 -18.61
N LEU A 112 -4.04 -8.52 -17.85
CA LEU A 112 -2.75 -7.91 -17.60
C LEU A 112 -1.78 -8.83 -16.83
N SER A 113 -2.30 -9.77 -16.04
CA SER A 113 -1.44 -10.73 -15.32
C SER A 113 -0.82 -11.78 -16.24
N ALA A 114 -1.49 -12.12 -17.34
CA ALA A 114 -0.99 -13.05 -18.35
C ALA A 114 0.09 -12.42 -19.27
N GLU A 115 0.17 -11.09 -19.32
CA GLU A 115 1.14 -10.36 -20.15
C GLU A 115 2.59 -10.53 -19.60
N GLN A 116 3.48 -11.08 -20.42
CA GLN A 116 4.85 -11.42 -19.99
C GLN A 116 5.74 -10.20 -19.75
N ASP A 117 5.55 -9.14 -20.52
CA ASP A 117 6.27 -7.87 -20.42
C ASP A 117 5.95 -7.10 -19.12
N LEU A 118 4.82 -7.41 -18.47
CA LEU A 118 4.45 -6.82 -17.18
C LEU A 118 5.07 -7.53 -15.95
N ALA A 119 5.93 -8.54 -16.14
CA ALA A 119 6.57 -9.26 -15.04
C ALA A 119 7.35 -8.35 -14.07
N ALA A 120 8.08 -7.37 -14.60
CA ALA A 120 8.82 -6.41 -13.79
C ALA A 120 7.88 -5.49 -12.97
N GLN A 121 6.72 -5.12 -13.53
CA GLN A 121 5.73 -4.31 -12.82
C GLN A 121 5.06 -5.11 -11.70
N ARG A 122 4.71 -6.38 -11.97
CA ARG A 122 4.20 -7.31 -10.95
C ARG A 122 5.18 -7.46 -9.79
N HIS A 123 6.47 -7.59 -10.07
CA HIS A 123 7.52 -7.63 -9.06
C HIS A 123 7.60 -6.36 -8.22
N ALA A 124 7.59 -5.20 -8.87
CA ALA A 124 7.65 -3.91 -8.21
C ALA A 124 6.47 -3.72 -7.25
N ILE A 125 5.25 -4.05 -7.71
CA ILE A 125 4.04 -3.99 -6.88
C ILE A 125 4.14 -4.93 -5.69
N TRP A 126 4.60 -6.18 -5.88
CA TRP A 126 4.76 -7.11 -4.75
C TRP A 126 5.80 -6.62 -3.74
N SER A 127 6.89 -6.00 -4.22
CA SER A 127 7.93 -5.42 -3.35
C SER A 127 7.41 -4.23 -2.55
N GLU A 128 6.57 -3.37 -3.15
CA GLU A 128 5.88 -2.27 -2.47
C GLU A 128 4.90 -2.78 -1.41
N LEU A 129 4.08 -3.79 -1.78
CA LEU A 129 3.15 -4.43 -0.84
C LEU A 129 3.90 -5.06 0.34
N ALA A 130 5.03 -5.70 0.11
CA ALA A 130 5.84 -6.27 1.18
C ALA A 130 6.35 -5.23 2.18
N LEU A 131 6.74 -4.05 1.70
CA LEU A 131 7.09 -2.93 2.59
C LEU A 131 5.87 -2.49 3.40
N TRP A 132 4.73 -2.24 2.75
CA TRP A 132 3.53 -1.75 3.43
C TRP A 132 2.97 -2.74 4.45
N GLU A 133 3.00 -4.05 4.16
CA GLU A 133 2.62 -5.10 5.11
C GLU A 133 3.58 -5.16 6.31
N ALA A 134 4.88 -4.99 6.07
CA ALA A 134 5.86 -4.94 7.15
C ALA A 134 5.70 -3.68 8.02
N GLU A 135 5.43 -2.53 7.41
CA GLU A 135 5.13 -1.26 8.09
C GLU A 135 3.86 -1.39 8.95
N GLN A 136 2.77 -1.91 8.37
CA GLN A 136 1.52 -2.15 9.10
C GLN A 136 1.75 -3.04 10.31
N PHE A 137 2.51 -4.13 10.13
CA PHE A 137 2.79 -5.04 11.24
C PHE A 137 3.64 -4.39 12.34
N LEU A 138 4.67 -3.61 11.96
CA LEU A 138 5.47 -2.86 12.92
C LEU A 138 4.62 -1.83 13.68
N GLU A 139 3.74 -1.10 12.98
CA GLU A 139 2.79 -0.15 13.56
C GLU A 139 1.90 -0.82 14.63
N GLN A 140 1.37 -2.02 14.33
CA GLN A 140 0.60 -2.81 15.29
C GLN A 140 1.43 -3.24 16.52
N GLN A 141 2.67 -3.68 16.31
CA GLN A 141 3.55 -4.06 17.43
C GLN A 141 3.88 -2.84 18.31
N LEU A 142 4.19 -1.68 17.72
CA LEU A 142 4.46 -0.45 18.45
C LEU A 142 3.26 -0.03 19.31
N ARG A 143 2.05 -0.03 18.74
CA ARG A 143 0.81 0.26 19.49
C ARG A 143 0.60 -0.68 20.66
N LYS A 144 0.82 -1.98 20.46
CA LYS A 144 0.67 -3.01 21.52
C LYS A 144 1.57 -2.74 22.73
N HIS A 145 2.71 -2.09 22.51
CA HIS A 145 3.67 -1.72 23.56
C HIS A 145 3.60 -0.23 23.94
N HIS A 146 2.56 0.49 23.51
CA HIS A 146 2.35 1.92 23.78
C HIS A 146 3.49 2.83 23.30
N PHE A 147 4.17 2.44 22.22
CA PHE A 147 5.12 3.29 21.51
C PHE A 147 4.41 4.08 20.40
N ASP A 148 5.09 5.13 19.90
CA ASP A 148 4.58 5.93 18.81
C ASP A 148 4.53 5.10 17.50
N PRO A 149 3.34 4.86 16.92
CA PRO A 149 3.19 4.10 15.68
C PRO A 149 3.87 4.79 14.48
N ALA A 150 4.10 6.10 14.52
CA ALA A 150 4.69 6.84 13.41
C ALA A 150 6.12 6.37 13.09
N TRP A 151 6.82 5.75 14.05
CA TRP A 151 8.15 5.19 13.81
C TRP A 151 8.14 4.09 12.75
N ALA A 152 7.02 3.41 12.52
CA ALA A 152 6.93 2.37 11.49
C ALA A 152 7.34 2.87 10.09
N ARG A 153 7.16 4.16 9.80
CA ARG A 153 7.51 4.77 8.50
C ARG A 153 9.01 4.74 8.20
N ASP A 154 9.83 4.70 9.25
CA ASP A 154 11.29 4.66 9.10
C ASP A 154 11.77 3.28 8.58
N LEU A 155 10.89 2.27 8.59
CA LEU A 155 11.17 0.97 8.01
C LEU A 155 11.53 1.07 6.52
N SER A 156 10.94 2.02 5.80
CA SER A 156 11.24 2.28 4.39
C SER A 156 12.73 2.53 4.12
N PHE A 157 13.46 3.20 5.02
CA PHE A 157 14.90 3.42 4.89
C PHE A 157 15.69 2.11 5.00
N ILE A 158 15.28 1.23 5.91
CA ILE A 158 15.92 -0.05 6.16
C ILE A 158 15.60 -1.03 5.03
N PHE A 159 14.36 -1.02 4.55
CA PHE A 159 13.91 -1.87 3.45
C PHE A 159 14.69 -1.58 2.16
N ARG A 160 15.01 -0.31 1.89
CA ARG A 160 15.80 0.10 0.70
C ARG A 160 17.25 -0.40 0.73
N VAL A 161 17.86 -0.55 1.91
CA VAL A 161 19.25 -0.99 2.05
C VAL A 161 19.37 -2.49 2.34
N ALA A 162 18.27 -3.14 2.71
CA ALA A 162 18.22 -4.57 2.95
C ALA A 162 18.30 -5.37 1.63
N LEU A 163 18.68 -6.64 1.74
CA LEU A 163 18.76 -7.53 0.59
C LEU A 163 17.37 -7.65 -0.08
N PRO A 164 17.26 -7.44 -1.40
CA PRO A 164 16.00 -7.61 -2.11
C PRO A 164 15.55 -9.07 -2.01
N GLY A 165 14.23 -9.29 -1.89
CA GLY A 165 13.67 -10.64 -1.90
C GLY A 165 13.15 -11.17 -0.55
N LEU A 166 13.60 -10.62 0.58
CA LEU A 166 13.31 -11.22 1.90
C LEU A 166 11.79 -11.40 2.17
N PRO A 167 11.28 -12.63 2.42
CA PRO A 167 9.85 -12.89 2.63
C PRO A 167 9.18 -11.96 3.66
N ILE A 168 7.91 -11.60 3.44
CA ILE A 168 7.16 -10.69 4.32
C ILE A 168 7.11 -11.24 5.75
N ALA A 169 6.92 -12.56 5.90
CA ALA A 169 6.88 -13.20 7.21
C ALA A 169 8.20 -13.07 7.99
N ARG A 170 9.35 -12.95 7.32
CA ARG A 170 10.65 -12.69 7.97
C ARG A 170 10.76 -11.24 8.42
N TRP A 171 10.26 -10.29 7.63
CA TRP A 171 10.14 -8.89 8.07
C TRP A 171 9.29 -8.76 9.33
N ARG A 172 8.14 -9.45 9.38
CA ARG A 172 7.26 -9.48 10.55
C ARG A 172 7.98 -10.02 11.80
N TYR A 173 8.73 -11.11 11.65
CA TYR A 173 9.53 -11.63 12.75
C TYR A 173 10.55 -10.60 13.26
N CYS A 174 11.28 -9.94 12.36
CA CYS A 174 12.27 -8.93 12.72
C CYS A 174 11.61 -7.75 13.46
N CYS A 175 10.47 -7.27 12.98
CA CYS A 175 9.70 -6.19 13.62
C CYS A 175 9.23 -6.58 15.02
N TRP A 176 8.71 -7.78 15.20
CA TRP A 176 8.30 -8.28 16.51
C TRP A 176 9.47 -8.35 17.50
N ALA A 177 10.60 -8.91 17.07
CA ALA A 177 11.78 -9.05 17.92
C ALA A 177 12.32 -7.67 18.34
N ALA A 178 12.39 -6.74 17.38
CA ALA A 178 12.82 -5.36 17.59
C ALA A 178 11.97 -4.63 18.62
N VAL A 179 10.64 -4.65 18.48
CA VAL A 179 9.74 -3.96 19.42
C VAL A 179 9.81 -4.55 20.83
N ARG A 180 9.96 -5.89 20.96
CA ARG A 180 10.16 -6.52 22.26
C ARG A 180 11.48 -6.11 22.92
N GLN A 181 12.54 -5.95 22.14
CA GLN A 181 13.80 -5.41 22.65
C GLN A 181 13.63 -3.98 23.15
N GLY A 182 12.94 -3.12 22.38
CA GLY A 182 12.56 -1.77 22.82
C GLY A 182 11.78 -1.78 24.13
N ALA A 183 10.78 -2.65 24.25
CA ALA A 183 10.01 -2.82 25.48
C ALA A 183 10.89 -3.26 26.67
N SER A 184 11.85 -4.17 26.44
CA SER A 184 12.80 -4.57 27.49
C SER A 184 13.70 -3.42 27.93
N VAL A 185 14.16 -2.58 27.00
CA VAL A 185 14.96 -1.38 27.28
C VAL A 185 14.15 -0.37 28.08
N ALA A 186 12.93 -0.06 27.65
CA ALA A 186 12.04 0.88 28.33
C ALA A 186 11.76 0.45 29.79
N LEU A 187 11.54 -0.85 30.03
CA LEU A 187 11.28 -1.38 31.37
C LEU A 187 12.47 -1.27 32.33
N ARG A 188 13.71 -1.12 31.82
CA ARG A 188 14.92 -0.95 32.65
C ARG A 188 15.15 0.49 33.06
N GLN A 189 14.39 1.44 32.51
CA GLN A 189 14.57 2.87 32.72
C GLN A 189 13.47 3.38 33.65
N SER A 190 13.85 4.07 34.73
CA SER A 190 12.89 4.69 35.65
C SER A 190 12.08 5.81 34.98
N ALA A 191 12.67 6.48 33.99
CA ALA A 191 12.01 7.40 33.07
C ALA A 191 12.49 7.04 31.65
N PRO A 192 11.62 6.54 30.76
CA PRO A 192 12.05 6.07 29.45
C PRO A 192 12.59 7.22 28.58
N ASP A 193 13.84 7.09 28.12
CA ASP A 193 14.35 7.89 27.02
C ASP A 193 13.75 7.36 25.71
N VAL A 194 12.75 8.09 25.20
CA VAL A 194 12.00 7.74 24.00
C VAL A 194 12.93 7.56 22.79
N SER A 195 13.95 8.42 22.66
CA SER A 195 14.92 8.34 21.56
C SER A 195 15.78 7.09 21.68
N GLY A 196 16.33 6.82 22.86
CA GLY A 196 17.11 5.61 23.12
C GLY A 196 16.31 4.31 22.92
N VAL A 197 15.02 4.30 23.27
CA VAL A 197 14.14 3.15 22.99
C VAL A 197 13.94 2.96 21.49
N ARG A 198 13.66 4.04 20.74
CA ARG A 198 13.51 3.97 19.27
C ARG A 198 14.80 3.48 18.61
N GLU A 199 15.96 3.99 19.01
CA GLU A 199 17.26 3.55 18.51
C GLU A 199 17.50 2.06 18.79
N ALA A 200 17.19 1.59 19.99
CA ALA A 200 17.32 0.18 20.35
C ALA A 200 16.42 -0.73 19.49
N ILE A 201 15.20 -0.30 19.17
CA ILE A 201 14.29 -1.02 18.26
C ILE A 201 14.94 -1.15 16.88
N PHE A 202 15.39 -0.06 16.28
CA PHE A 202 15.95 -0.10 14.92
C PHE A 202 17.31 -0.80 14.84
N ALA A 203 18.15 -0.68 15.87
CA ALA A 203 19.39 -1.45 15.96
C ALA A 203 19.13 -2.96 16.03
N GLU A 204 18.15 -3.39 16.83
CA GLU A 204 17.77 -4.81 16.90
C GLU A 204 17.12 -5.28 15.60
N LEU A 205 16.32 -4.44 14.93
CA LEU A 205 15.74 -4.76 13.63
C LEU A 205 16.83 -5.05 12.59
N GLN A 206 17.82 -4.16 12.45
CA GLN A 206 18.94 -4.34 11.52
C GLN A 206 19.76 -5.60 11.85
N LYS A 207 20.03 -5.81 13.14
CA LYS A 207 20.71 -7.02 13.62
C LYS A 207 19.94 -8.29 13.25
N ARG A 208 18.62 -8.33 13.46
CA ARG A 208 17.78 -9.48 13.11
C ARG A 208 17.71 -9.71 11.61
N LEU A 209 17.60 -8.65 10.82
CA LEU A 209 17.66 -8.72 9.37
C LEU A 209 18.97 -9.37 8.91
N HIS A 210 20.10 -8.91 9.42
CA HIS A 210 21.41 -9.50 9.11
C HIS A 210 21.46 -11.00 9.44
N TYR A 211 20.89 -11.42 10.58
CA TYR A 211 20.82 -12.83 10.95
C TYR A 211 19.91 -13.66 10.04
N VAL A 212 18.72 -13.17 9.67
CA VAL A 212 17.79 -13.95 8.83
C VAL A 212 18.20 -13.98 7.37
N THR A 213 19.06 -13.06 6.92
CA THR A 213 19.60 -13.08 5.55
C THR A 213 20.84 -13.98 5.42
N HIS A 214 21.71 -14.02 6.44
CA HIS A 214 22.99 -14.74 6.37
C HIS A 214 23.03 -16.04 7.18
N GLY A 215 22.06 -16.28 8.06
CA GLY A 215 22.00 -17.47 8.89
C GLY A 215 21.39 -18.66 8.15
N ALA A 216 21.95 -19.85 8.36
CA ALA A 216 21.41 -21.13 7.88
C ALA A 216 20.12 -21.58 8.59
N ASN A 217 19.50 -20.70 9.38
CA ASN A 217 18.44 -21.06 10.32
C ASN A 217 17.06 -20.90 9.66
N GLN A 218 16.24 -21.95 9.73
CA GLN A 218 14.84 -21.91 9.30
C GLN A 218 13.93 -21.15 10.30
N LEU A 219 14.48 -20.77 11.46
CA LEU A 219 13.80 -19.99 12.48
C LEU A 219 13.74 -18.51 12.07
N GLY A 220 12.66 -17.82 12.46
CA GLY A 220 12.50 -16.37 12.21
C GLY A 220 11.48 -16.02 11.12
N VAL A 221 10.38 -16.77 11.05
CA VAL A 221 9.28 -16.54 10.12
C VAL A 221 7.99 -16.40 10.92
N PHE A 222 7.33 -15.25 10.83
CA PHE A 222 6.03 -14.99 11.44
C PHE A 222 4.96 -14.82 10.36
N THR A 223 4.26 -15.91 10.06
CA THR A 223 3.10 -15.88 9.17
C THR A 223 1.86 -15.37 9.92
N PRO A 224 0.92 -14.72 9.21
CA PRO A 224 -0.40 -14.46 9.77
C PRO A 224 -1.18 -15.75 10.00
N PHE A 225 -2.24 -15.66 10.80
CA PHE A 225 -3.18 -16.77 11.00
C PHE A 225 -4.00 -17.09 9.74
N GLN A 226 -4.25 -16.08 8.90
CA GLN A 226 -4.99 -16.24 7.64
C GLN A 226 -4.04 -16.07 6.46
N PRO A 227 -4.16 -16.90 5.41
CA PRO A 227 -3.30 -16.82 4.24
C PRO A 227 -3.57 -15.58 3.38
N LEU A 228 -4.82 -15.10 3.35
CA LEU A 228 -5.17 -13.92 2.58
C LEU A 228 -4.81 -12.64 3.36
N PRO A 229 -4.20 -11.64 2.71
CA PRO A 229 -3.94 -10.34 3.33
C PRO A 229 -5.23 -9.57 3.62
N SER A 230 -5.13 -8.58 4.50
CA SER A 230 -6.31 -7.89 5.05
C SER A 230 -6.80 -6.71 4.20
N SER A 231 -5.93 -6.10 3.39
CA SER A 231 -6.28 -4.97 2.52
C SER A 231 -6.82 -5.44 1.17
N ALA A 232 -7.76 -4.68 0.60
CA ALA A 232 -8.33 -4.96 -0.71
C ALA A 232 -7.25 -5.03 -1.81
N LEU A 233 -6.28 -4.11 -1.76
CA LEU A 233 -5.18 -4.07 -2.70
C LEU A 233 -4.34 -5.35 -2.70
N ALA A 234 -3.92 -5.79 -1.51
CA ALA A 234 -3.13 -7.00 -1.39
C ALA A 234 -3.96 -8.25 -1.75
N GLN A 235 -5.26 -8.28 -1.41
CA GLN A 235 -6.15 -9.37 -1.79
C GLN A 235 -6.28 -9.49 -3.30
N LEU A 236 -6.58 -8.40 -4.00
CA LEU A 236 -6.70 -8.39 -5.46
C LEU A 236 -5.38 -8.78 -6.14
N PHE A 237 -4.25 -8.34 -5.60
CA PHE A 237 -2.95 -8.73 -6.10
C PHE A 237 -2.78 -10.25 -6.03
N VAL A 238 -3.06 -10.87 -4.89
CA VAL A 238 -2.88 -12.32 -4.71
C VAL A 238 -3.96 -13.19 -5.35
N THR A 239 -5.10 -12.61 -5.75
CA THR A 239 -6.19 -13.35 -6.41
C THR A 239 -6.16 -13.21 -7.93
N HIS A 240 -5.84 -12.03 -8.47
CA HIS A 240 -5.95 -11.76 -9.91
C HIS A 240 -4.59 -11.50 -10.60
N VAL A 241 -3.62 -10.90 -9.90
CA VAL A 241 -2.34 -10.49 -10.50
C VAL A 241 -1.29 -11.58 -10.42
N ILE A 242 -1.10 -12.15 -9.24
CA ILE A 242 -0.26 -13.33 -9.05
C ILE A 242 -1.00 -14.23 -8.07
N PRO A 243 -1.64 -15.31 -8.55
CA PRO A 243 -2.31 -16.26 -7.68
C PRO A 243 -1.34 -16.84 -6.65
N MET A 244 -1.45 -16.36 -5.41
CA MET A 244 -0.54 -16.72 -4.31
C MET A 244 -1.36 -16.99 -3.05
N VAL A 245 -1.13 -18.14 -2.43
CA VAL A 245 -1.73 -18.44 -1.12
C VAL A 245 -0.73 -18.02 -0.03
N TRP A 246 -0.07 -18.99 0.60
CA TRP A 246 0.95 -18.72 1.61
C TRP A 246 2.19 -18.06 1.03
N ASP A 247 2.46 -18.28 -0.26
CA ASP A 247 3.65 -17.76 -0.95
C ASP A 247 3.73 -16.24 -0.94
N TYR A 248 2.59 -15.54 -0.85
CA TYR A 248 2.59 -14.10 -0.65
C TYR A 248 3.42 -13.67 0.58
N TRP A 249 3.35 -14.46 1.65
CA TRP A 249 4.06 -14.21 2.90
C TRP A 249 5.45 -14.86 2.97
N THR A 250 5.58 -16.06 2.41
CA THR A 250 6.72 -16.95 2.67
C THR A 250 7.70 -17.08 1.52
N ALA A 251 7.31 -16.76 0.29
CA ALA A 251 8.18 -16.93 -0.86
C ALA A 251 9.24 -15.82 -0.95
N ASP A 252 10.37 -16.16 -1.55
CA ASP A 252 11.44 -15.21 -1.84
C ASP A 252 11.06 -14.38 -3.06
N ARG A 253 10.93 -13.06 -2.86
CA ARG A 253 10.54 -12.17 -3.95
C ARG A 253 11.61 -12.05 -5.02
N SER A 254 12.85 -12.50 -4.81
CA SER A 254 13.91 -12.48 -5.83
C SER A 254 13.80 -13.62 -6.85
N VAL A 255 13.10 -14.72 -6.53
CA VAL A 255 13.06 -15.94 -7.35
C VAL A 255 11.66 -16.20 -7.93
N SER A 256 10.60 -15.77 -7.26
CA SER A 256 9.25 -16.29 -7.48
C SER A 256 8.45 -15.71 -8.68
N LEU A 257 9.09 -15.07 -9.66
CA LEU A 257 8.40 -14.50 -10.83
C LEU A 257 8.91 -14.98 -12.20
N SER A 258 9.67 -16.08 -12.21
CA SER A 258 10.03 -16.79 -13.45
C SER A 258 8.85 -17.62 -13.97
#